data_AF-A0A914VA87-F1
#
_entry.id   AF-A0A914VA87-F1
#
_cell.length_a   1.000
_cell.length_b   1.000
_cell.length_c   1.000
_cell.angle_alpha   90.00
_cell.angle_beta   90.00
_cell.angle_gamma   90.00
#
_symmetry.space_group_name_H-M   'P 1'
#
loop_
_entity.id
_entity.type
_entity.pdbx_description
1 polymer ?
#
loop_
_entity_poly.entity_id
_entity_poly.type
_entity_poly.pdbx_seq_one_letter_code
_entity_poly.pdbx_strand_id
1 'polypeptide(L)'
;MVLNDRLPRSDSIRATLKSSGTKITDLSLSGKFLALRELLYDCGIGVVDDDEGGGKKSDGSVPTSAVSQHRALVFCQWRATVDLLVDYLNQGALGDVSFLRLDGSTPVNQRQVVVDRFNADPSIDLLLLTTHIGGLGLNLTGADVVIFVDHDWNPVKDLQAIDRAHRLGQKR
;
A
#
# COMPACT_ATOMS: atom_id res chain seq x y z
N MET A 1 -8.32 13.73 5.10
CA MET A 1 -9.38 14.74 5.31
C MET A 1 -10.28 14.70 4.08
N VAL A 2 -11.45 14.07 4.18
CA VAL A 2 -12.43 14.06 3.07
C VAL A 2 -13.19 15.38 3.15
N LEU A 3 -13.01 16.25 2.15
CA LEU A 3 -13.74 17.52 2.06
C LEU A 3 -15.21 17.19 1.75
N ASN A 4 -16.07 17.30 2.77
CA ASN A 4 -17.51 17.14 2.62
C ASN A 4 -18.15 18.47 2.21
N ASP A 5 -19.26 18.45 1.47
CA ASP A 5 -19.98 19.63 0.97
C ASP A 5 -20.51 20.56 2.08
N ARG A 6 -20.40 20.14 3.34
CA ARG A 6 -20.82 20.89 4.52
C ARG A 6 -19.76 21.84 5.07
N LEU A 7 -18.57 21.89 4.48
CA LEU A 7 -17.50 22.78 4.96
C LEU A 7 -17.67 24.18 4.36
N PRO A 8 -17.69 25.26 5.16
CA PRO A 8 -17.93 26.62 4.66
C PRO A 8 -16.85 27.16 3.68
N ARG A 9 -15.74 26.43 3.49
CA ARG A 9 -14.65 26.75 2.55
C ARG A 9 -14.54 25.76 1.38
N SER A 10 -15.45 24.80 1.23
CA SER A 10 -15.39 23.79 0.15
C SER A 10 -15.38 24.44 -1.24
N ASP A 11 -16.15 25.50 -1.42
CA ASP A 11 -16.34 26.13 -2.74
C ASP A 11 -15.12 26.93 -3.17
N SER A 12 -14.50 27.67 -2.25
CA SER A 12 -13.23 28.37 -2.53
C SER A 12 -12.11 27.40 -2.83
N ILE A 13 -12.01 26.30 -2.07
CA ILE A 13 -10.99 25.26 -2.30
C ILE A 13 -11.20 24.62 -3.68
N ARG A 14 -12.44 24.23 -4.02
CA ARG A 14 -12.79 23.69 -5.34
C ARG A 14 -12.51 24.66 -6.48
N ALA A 15 -12.72 25.96 -6.28
CA ALA A 15 -12.39 26.99 -7.28
C ALA A 15 -10.88 27.09 -7.52
N THR A 16 -10.06 27.09 -6.46
CA THR A 16 -8.58 27.09 -6.56
C THR A 16 -8.03 25.82 -7.21
N LEU A 17 -8.67 24.67 -6.98
CA LEU A 17 -8.28 23.41 -7.61
C LEU A 17 -8.65 23.36 -9.09
N LYS A 18 -9.82 23.90 -9.46
CA LYS A 18 -10.20 24.05 -10.88
C LYS A 18 -9.25 24.98 -11.64
N SER A 19 -8.78 26.07 -11.04
CA SER A 19 -7.82 26.99 -11.69
C SER A 19 -6.42 26.39 -11.87
N SER A 20 -6.05 25.42 -11.02
CA SER A 20 -4.74 24.76 -11.05
C SER A 20 -4.73 23.46 -11.86
N GLY A 21 -5.86 23.08 -12.48
CA GLY A 21 -5.99 21.87 -13.31
C GLY A 21 -5.90 20.54 -12.55
N THR A 22 -5.77 20.58 -11.23
CA THR A 22 -5.50 19.41 -10.37
C THR A 22 -6.77 18.93 -9.69
N LYS A 23 -6.96 17.60 -9.65
CA LYS A 23 -8.09 17.01 -8.92
C LYS A 23 -7.73 16.92 -7.44
N ILE A 24 -8.73 17.06 -6.55
CA ILE A 24 -8.57 16.80 -5.09
C ILE A 24 -8.02 15.40 -4.81
N THR A 25 -8.32 14.48 -5.71
CA THR A 25 -7.90 13.08 -5.65
C THR A 25 -6.49 12.85 -6.21
N ASP A 26 -5.79 13.91 -6.65
CA ASP A 26 -4.43 13.78 -7.14
C ASP A 26 -3.49 13.50 -5.95
N LEU A 27 -3.27 12.20 -5.77
CA LEU A 27 -2.58 11.62 -4.63
C LEU A 27 -1.08 11.95 -4.65
N SER A 28 -0.55 12.35 -5.81
CA SER A 28 0.83 12.80 -5.98
C SER A 28 1.16 14.06 -5.16
N LEU A 29 0.14 14.83 -4.77
CA LEU A 29 0.29 16.03 -3.94
C LEU A 29 0.38 15.72 -2.44
N SER A 30 0.05 14.49 -2.02
CA SER A 30 0.09 14.11 -0.61
C SER A 30 1.48 13.60 -0.25
N GLY A 31 2.19 14.32 0.63
CA GLY A 31 3.53 13.93 1.07
C GLY A 31 3.62 12.51 1.66
N LYS A 32 2.51 11.99 2.19
CA LYS A 32 2.43 10.59 2.66
C LYS A 32 2.52 9.57 1.52
N PHE A 33 1.85 9.84 0.40
CA PHE A 33 1.85 8.94 -0.74
C PHE A 33 3.15 9.03 -1.54
N LEU A 34 3.76 10.22 -1.57
CA LEU A 34 5.12 10.36 -2.10
C LEU A 34 6.11 9.51 -1.31
N ALA A 35 6.10 9.62 0.03
CA ALA A 35 6.95 8.82 0.90
C ALA A 35 6.65 7.32 0.81
N LEU A 36 5.38 6.93 0.73
CA LEU A 36 4.98 5.54 0.52
C LEU A 36 5.54 5.00 -0.79
N ARG A 37 5.43 5.77 -1.87
CA ARG A 37 5.94 5.38 -3.19
C ARG A 37 7.45 5.18 -3.14
N GLU A 38 8.18 6.11 -2.52
CA GLU A 38 9.64 6.01 -2.35
C GLU A 38 10.02 4.77 -1.54
N LEU A 39 9.33 4.51 -0.43
CA LEU A 39 9.55 3.31 0.38
C LEU A 39 9.27 2.02 -0.40
N LEU A 40 8.22 1.98 -1.21
CA LEU A 40 7.90 0.83 -2.06
C LEU A 40 8.97 0.62 -3.14
N TYR A 41 9.45 1.69 -3.77
CA TYR A 41 10.56 1.61 -4.73
C TYR A 41 11.86 1.13 -4.10
N ASP A 42 12.20 1.62 -2.90
CA ASP A 42 13.36 1.15 -2.14
C ASP A 42 13.26 -0.34 -1.79
N CYS A 43 12.03 -0.86 -1.63
CA CYS A 43 11.78 -2.29 -1.46
C CYS A 43 11.78 -3.09 -2.78
N GLY A 44 12.05 -2.45 -3.93
CA GLY A 44 11.99 -3.09 -5.24
C GLY A 44 10.57 -3.47 -5.69
N ILE A 45 9.54 -2.84 -5.12
CA ILE A 45 8.14 -3.03 -5.49
C ILE A 45 7.76 -1.93 -6.49
N GLY A 46 7.32 -2.33 -7.69
CA GLY A 46 6.83 -1.40 -8.70
C GLY A 46 7.85 -0.92 -9.72
N VAL A 47 8.93 -1.67 -9.94
CA VAL A 47 9.92 -1.34 -10.98
C VAL A 47 9.21 -1.21 -12.32
N VAL A 48 9.21 0.01 -12.85
CA VAL A 48 8.92 0.25 -14.26
C VAL A 48 10.17 -0.22 -14.99
N ASP A 49 10.05 -1.21 -15.86
CA ASP A 49 11.11 -1.53 -16.81
C ASP A 49 11.32 -0.28 -17.69
N ASP A 50 12.23 0.61 -17.28
CA ASP A 50 12.79 1.64 -18.15
C ASP A 50 13.72 0.94 -19.14
N ASP A 51 13.12 0.23 -20.09
CA ASP A 51 13.81 -0.17 -21.33
C ASP A 51 13.90 1.06 -22.25
N GLU A 52 14.84 1.96 -21.94
CA GLU A 52 15.56 2.77 -22.94
C GLU A 52 16.68 3.61 -22.29
N GLY A 53 17.95 3.20 -22.47
CA GLY A 53 19.11 4.09 -22.35
C GLY A 53 20.28 3.57 -21.49
N GLY A 54 21.31 3.04 -22.17
CA GLY A 54 22.49 2.46 -21.54
C GLY A 54 23.30 3.38 -20.61
N GLY A 55 23.80 2.81 -19.51
CA GLY A 55 24.61 3.54 -18.53
C GLY A 55 25.17 2.68 -17.40
N LYS A 56 26.12 1.80 -17.73
CA LYS A 56 26.99 0.97 -16.88
C LYS A 56 27.36 1.53 -15.49
N LYS A 57 27.01 0.82 -14.39
CA LYS A 57 27.76 0.64 -13.10
C LYS A 57 27.27 -0.66 -12.41
N SER A 58 27.96 -1.79 -12.51
CA SER A 58 29.02 -2.33 -11.63
C SER A 58 28.63 -2.55 -10.16
N ASP A 59 28.10 -3.74 -9.85
CA ASP A 59 28.66 -4.75 -8.92
C ASP A 59 27.55 -5.48 -8.12
N GLY A 60 27.53 -6.82 -8.17
CA GLY A 60 26.69 -7.68 -7.32
C GLY A 60 25.30 -8.07 -7.85
N SER A 61 25.27 -9.08 -8.74
CA SER A 61 24.14 -9.93 -9.15
C SER A 61 22.74 -9.71 -8.52
N VAL A 62 21.79 -9.20 -9.31
CA VAL A 62 20.35 -9.46 -9.12
C VAL A 62 19.78 -9.92 -10.47
N PRO A 63 19.10 -11.07 -10.54
CA PRO A 63 18.51 -11.54 -11.79
C PRO A 63 17.34 -10.64 -12.16
N THR A 64 17.29 -10.28 -13.44
CA THR A 64 16.11 -9.78 -14.14
C THR A 64 15.01 -10.83 -13.99
N SER A 65 14.07 -10.63 -13.07
CA SER A 65 12.88 -11.45 -12.94
C SER A 65 11.77 -10.53 -12.45
N ALA A 66 10.63 -10.59 -13.13
CA ALA A 66 9.41 -9.81 -12.91
C ALA A 66 8.71 -10.11 -11.56
N VAL A 67 9.48 -10.44 -10.53
CA VAL A 67 9.02 -10.79 -9.19
C VAL A 67 9.74 -9.84 -8.25
N SER A 68 8.99 -8.99 -7.55
CA SER A 68 9.57 -8.06 -6.58
C SER A 68 10.42 -8.81 -5.55
N GLN A 69 11.54 -8.22 -5.14
CA GLN A 69 12.41 -8.85 -4.13
C GLN A 69 11.72 -8.97 -2.77
N HIS A 70 10.77 -8.07 -2.49
CA HIS A 70 10.08 -7.96 -1.21
C HIS A 70 8.57 -7.83 -1.41
N ARG A 71 7.80 -8.37 -0.46
CA ARG A 71 6.34 -8.29 -0.42
C ARG A 71 5.91 -7.54 0.82
N ALA A 72 4.99 -6.59 0.67
CA ALA A 72 4.63 -5.69 1.74
C ALA A 72 3.18 -5.83 2.22
N LEU A 73 2.99 -5.76 3.53
CA LEU A 73 1.71 -5.49 4.17
C LEU A 73 1.56 -3.99 4.36
N VAL A 74 0.52 -3.39 3.78
CA VAL A 74 0.21 -1.97 3.94
C VAL A 74 -1.00 -1.83 4.85
N PHE A 75 -0.76 -1.34 6.06
CA PHE A 75 -1.77 -1.10 7.06
C PHE A 75 -2.31 0.33 6.96
N CYS A 76 -3.64 0.42 6.93
CA CYS A 76 -4.36 1.68 7.02
C CYS A 76 -5.41 1.66 8.13
N GLN A 77 -5.70 2.80 8.74
CA GLN A 77 -6.74 2.95 9.74
C GLN A 77 -8.12 3.06 9.08
N TRP A 78 -8.21 3.81 7.98
CA TRP A 78 -9.47 4.12 7.32
C TRP A 78 -9.62 3.38 6.00
N ARG A 79 -10.82 2.83 5.76
CA ARG A 79 -11.18 2.23 4.46
C ARG A 79 -10.99 3.22 3.31
N ALA A 80 -11.30 4.50 3.53
CA ALA A 80 -11.11 5.54 2.52
C ALA A 80 -9.63 5.68 2.09
N THR A 81 -8.67 5.46 2.99
CA THR A 81 -7.24 5.45 2.63
C THR A 81 -6.91 4.25 1.76
N VAL A 82 -7.47 3.08 2.06
CA VAL A 82 -7.33 1.87 1.22
C VAL A 82 -7.94 2.07 -0.16
N ASP A 83 -9.13 2.67 -0.24
CA ASP A 83 -9.78 2.99 -1.52
C ASP A 83 -8.88 3.91 -2.38
N LEU A 84 -8.30 4.95 -1.77
CA LEU A 84 -7.37 5.84 -2.46
C LEU A 84 -6.09 5.13 -2.92
N LEU A 85 -5.55 4.20 -2.13
CA LEU A 85 -4.39 3.39 -2.52
C LEU A 85 -4.71 2.47 -3.70
N VAL A 86 -5.86 1.83 -3.68
CA VAL A 86 -6.31 0.98 -4.79
C VAL A 86 -6.45 1.80 -6.07
N ASP A 87 -7.10 2.96 -5.99
CA ASP A 87 -7.25 3.86 -7.13
C ASP A 87 -5.88 4.34 -7.65
N TYR A 88 -4.93 4.58 -6.76
CA TYR A 88 -3.56 4.99 -7.10
C TYR A 88 -2.75 3.90 -7.79
N LEU A 89 -2.83 2.67 -7.30
CA LEU A 89 -2.18 1.51 -7.90
C LEU A 89 -2.80 1.20 -9.28
N ASN A 90 -4.13 1.26 -9.40
CA ASN A 90 -4.84 1.04 -10.67
C ASN A 90 -4.52 2.11 -11.74
N GLN A 91 -4.11 3.31 -11.33
CA GLN A 91 -3.65 4.36 -12.26
C GLN A 91 -2.24 4.10 -12.81
N GLY A 92 -1.56 3.02 -12.39
CA GLY A 92 -0.23 2.67 -12.85
C GLY A 92 0.87 3.55 -12.25
N ALA A 93 0.60 4.28 -11.15
CA ALA A 93 1.57 5.19 -10.55
C ALA A 93 2.82 4.50 -9.95
N LEU A 94 2.74 3.18 -9.79
CA LEU A 94 3.79 2.29 -9.28
C LEU A 94 4.12 1.15 -10.27
N GLY A 95 3.75 1.28 -11.55
CA GLY A 95 3.98 0.20 -12.54
C GLY A 95 3.03 -1.00 -12.39
N ASP A 96 3.46 -2.17 -12.87
CA ASP A 96 2.69 -3.43 -12.80
C ASP A 96 2.88 -4.09 -11.42
N VAL A 97 2.11 -3.62 -10.43
CA VAL A 97 2.13 -4.14 -9.06
C VAL A 97 0.87 -4.94 -8.80
N SER A 98 1.04 -6.20 -8.44
CA SER A 98 -0.06 -7.07 -8.05
C SER A 98 -0.41 -6.85 -6.59
N PHE A 99 -1.70 -6.62 -6.30
CA PHE A 99 -2.15 -6.36 -4.95
C PHE A 99 -3.47 -7.05 -4.61
N LEU A 100 -3.65 -7.33 -3.32
CA LEU A 100 -4.91 -7.76 -2.74
C LEU A 100 -5.39 -6.75 -1.71
N ARG A 101 -6.70 -6.73 -1.47
CA ARG A 101 -7.35 -5.88 -0.49
C ARG A 101 -8.07 -6.72 0.55
N LEU A 102 -7.91 -6.36 1.80
CA LEU A 102 -8.56 -7.00 2.93
C LEU A 102 -9.02 -5.99 3.98
N ASP A 103 -10.31 -5.66 4.00
CA ASP A 103 -10.86 -4.69 4.93
C ASP A 103 -12.25 -5.07 5.45
N GLY A 104 -12.86 -4.18 6.25
CA GLY A 104 -14.17 -4.40 6.86
C GLY A 104 -15.31 -4.73 5.89
N SER A 105 -15.16 -4.44 4.60
CA SER A 105 -16.12 -4.78 3.55
C SER A 105 -15.97 -6.21 3.02
N THR A 106 -14.79 -6.82 3.18
CA THR A 106 -14.55 -8.21 2.81
C THR A 106 -15.38 -9.13 3.71
N PRO A 107 -16.28 -9.95 3.14
CA PRO A 107 -17.08 -10.92 3.88
C PRO A 107 -16.20 -11.85 4.72
N VAL A 108 -16.62 -12.18 5.94
CA VAL A 108 -15.82 -12.97 6.90
C VAL A 108 -15.35 -14.30 6.30
N ASN A 109 -16.21 -14.99 5.55
CA ASN A 109 -15.91 -16.24 4.87
C ASN A 109 -14.87 -16.12 3.74
N GLN A 110 -14.68 -14.92 3.17
CA GLN A 110 -13.71 -14.67 2.11
C GLN A 110 -12.36 -14.19 2.64
N ARG A 111 -12.30 -13.68 3.88
CA ARG A 111 -11.06 -13.15 4.46
C ARG A 111 -9.94 -14.17 4.47
N GLN A 112 -10.25 -15.40 4.88
CA GLN A 112 -9.26 -16.48 4.91
C GLN A 112 -8.77 -16.83 3.50
N VAL A 113 -9.65 -16.82 2.50
CA VAL A 113 -9.29 -17.10 1.10
C VAL A 113 -8.31 -16.06 0.56
N VAL A 114 -8.50 -14.77 0.88
CA VAL A 114 -7.58 -13.70 0.49
C VAL A 114 -6.22 -13.89 1.14
N VAL A 115 -6.20 -14.24 2.43
CA VAL A 115 -4.96 -14.51 3.19
C VAL A 115 -4.22 -15.72 2.62
N ASP A 116 -4.92 -16.82 2.38
CA ASP A 116 -4.35 -18.05 1.83
C ASP A 116 -3.77 -17.79 0.44
N ARG A 117 -4.48 -17.01 -0.39
CA ARG A 117 -3.99 -16.61 -1.72
C ARG A 117 -2.72 -15.79 -1.61
N PHE A 118 -2.66 -14.77 -0.76
CA PHE A 118 -1.46 -13.96 -0.56
C PHE A 118 -0.26 -14.80 -0.07
N ASN A 119 -0.51 -15.75 0.83
CA ASN A 119 0.54 -16.62 1.34
C ASN A 119 1.04 -17.63 0.30
N ALA A 120 0.14 -18.16 -0.54
CA ALA A 120 0.46 -19.19 -1.52
C ALA A 120 1.02 -18.64 -2.84
N ASP A 121 0.63 -17.42 -3.23
CA ASP A 121 0.97 -16.82 -4.51
C ASP A 121 2.08 -15.77 -4.34
N PRO A 122 3.34 -16.08 -4.73
CA PRO A 122 4.46 -15.14 -4.63
C PRO A 122 4.39 -14.00 -5.65
N SER A 123 3.50 -14.07 -6.65
CA SER A 123 3.32 -12.99 -7.64
C SER A 123 2.52 -11.80 -7.12
N ILE A 124 2.01 -11.87 -5.89
CA ILE A 124 1.25 -10.78 -5.26
C ILE A 124 2.19 -9.97 -4.38
N ASP A 125 2.51 -8.76 -4.81
CA ASP A 125 3.49 -7.90 -4.15
C ASP A 125 2.94 -7.26 -2.88
N LEU A 126 1.67 -6.82 -2.91
CA LEU A 126 1.07 -6.04 -1.84
C LEU A 126 -0.21 -6.68 -1.28
N LEU A 127 -0.35 -6.64 0.03
CA LEU A 127 -1.64 -6.79 0.69
C LEU A 127 -1.99 -5.48 1.40
N LEU A 128 -3.06 -4.83 0.93
CA LEU A 128 -3.62 -3.64 1.56
C LEU A 128 -4.65 -4.07 2.58
N LEU A 129 -4.49 -3.65 3.83
CA LEU A 129 -5.43 -4.03 4.88
C LEU A 129 -5.71 -2.92 5.89
N THR A 130 -6.87 -3.03 6.53
CA THR A 130 -7.16 -2.19 7.68
C THR A 130 -6.62 -2.80 8.97
N THR A 131 -6.06 -1.97 9.85
CA THR A 131 -5.57 -2.37 11.20
C THR A 131 -6.61 -3.16 11.97
N HIS A 132 -7.89 -2.82 11.82
CA HIS A 132 -9.01 -3.51 12.45
C HIS A 132 -9.15 -4.98 12.00
N ILE A 133 -8.88 -5.31 10.74
CA ILE A 133 -8.90 -6.69 10.26
C ILE A 133 -7.59 -7.41 10.58
N GLY A 134 -6.45 -6.71 10.49
CA GLY A 134 -5.15 -7.27 10.88
C GLY A 134 -5.11 -7.78 12.33
N GLY A 135 -5.88 -7.13 13.23
CA GLY A 135 -6.03 -7.56 14.62
C GLY A 135 -6.84 -8.85 14.86
N LEU A 136 -7.49 -9.42 13.84
CA LEU A 136 -8.35 -10.60 13.98
C LEU A 136 -7.60 -11.94 14.08
N GLY A 137 -6.26 -11.92 14.05
CA GLY A 137 -5.44 -13.13 14.21
C GLY A 137 -5.19 -13.92 12.92
N LEU A 138 -5.29 -13.28 11.76
CA LEU A 138 -4.94 -13.86 10.47
C LEU A 138 -3.42 -14.12 10.38
N ASN A 139 -3.03 -15.23 9.77
CA ASN A 139 -1.63 -15.64 9.64
C ASN A 139 -1.07 -15.20 8.28
N LEU A 140 -0.36 -14.08 8.23
CA LEU A 140 0.16 -13.45 7.00
C LEU A 140 1.65 -13.74 6.79
N THR A 141 2.02 -14.98 6.46
CA THR A 141 3.44 -15.39 6.33
C THR A 141 4.10 -14.97 5.02
N GLY A 142 3.33 -14.44 4.08
CA GLY A 142 3.82 -14.08 2.75
C GLY A 142 4.74 -12.85 2.72
N ALA A 143 4.60 -11.92 3.66
CA ALA A 143 5.29 -10.64 3.59
C ALA A 143 6.56 -10.59 4.45
N ASP A 144 7.52 -9.79 4.01
CA ASP A 144 8.74 -9.42 4.73
C ASP A 144 8.81 -7.91 5.05
N VAL A 145 7.99 -7.09 4.39
CA VAL A 145 7.89 -5.65 4.65
C VAL A 145 6.53 -5.30 5.26
N VAL A 146 6.53 -4.35 6.20
CA VAL A 146 5.32 -3.89 6.88
C VAL A 146 5.33 -2.37 6.91
N ILE A 147 4.28 -1.76 6.36
CA ILE A 147 4.16 -0.31 6.21
C ILE A 147 2.88 0.17 6.87
N PHE A 148 2.97 1.19 7.70
CA PHE A 148 1.82 1.88 8.28
C PHE A 148 1.66 3.25 7.61
N VAL A 149 0.53 3.46 6.92
CA VAL A 149 0.23 4.76 6.26
C VAL A 149 -0.31 5.78 7.26
N ASP A 150 -1.04 5.28 8.24
CA ASP A 150 -1.59 6.02 9.36
C ASP A 150 -1.66 5.12 10.61
N HIS A 151 -1.45 5.75 11.75
CA HIS A 151 -1.42 5.10 13.06
C HIS A 151 -2.74 5.30 13.81
N ASP A 152 -3.18 4.29 14.58
CA ASP A 152 -4.30 4.45 15.50
C ASP A 152 -3.88 5.36 16.66
N TRP A 153 -4.83 6.11 17.23
CA TRP A 153 -4.57 6.90 18.43
C TRP A 153 -4.19 6.01 19.61
N ASN A 154 -4.70 4.78 19.62
CA ASN A 154 -4.36 3.77 20.60
C ASN A 154 -3.14 2.95 20.11
N PRO A 155 -1.94 3.19 20.66
CA PRO A 155 -0.71 2.54 20.22
C PRO A 155 -0.73 1.02 20.40
N VAL A 156 -1.57 0.50 21.31
CA VAL A 156 -1.66 -0.95 21.55
C VAL A 156 -2.15 -1.69 20.32
N LYS A 157 -3.04 -1.10 19.52
CA LYS A 157 -3.54 -1.74 18.31
C LYS A 157 -2.47 -1.85 17.23
N ASP A 158 -1.69 -0.79 17.06
CA ASP A 158 -0.58 -0.78 16.11
C ASP A 158 0.52 -1.73 16.57
N LEU A 159 0.86 -1.74 17.86
CA LEU A 159 1.80 -2.70 18.44
C LEU A 159 1.33 -4.15 18.26
N GLN A 160 0.03 -4.42 18.38
CA GLN A 160 -0.53 -5.74 18.11
C GLN A 160 -0.39 -6.12 16.64
N ALA A 161 -0.62 -5.19 15.72
CA ALA A 161 -0.41 -5.43 14.28
C ALA A 161 1.07 -5.67 13.95
N ILE A 162 1.98 -4.88 14.54
CA ILE A 162 3.44 -5.02 14.40
C ILE A 162 3.91 -6.35 14.95
N ASP A 163 3.53 -6.73 16.18
CA ASP A 163 3.92 -8.01 16.80
C ASP A 163 3.53 -9.20 15.91
N ARG A 164 2.34 -9.12 15.30
CA ARG A 164 1.87 -10.12 14.36
C ARG A 164 2.75 -10.18 13.13
N ALA A 165 3.02 -9.03 12.51
CA ALA A 165 3.83 -8.97 11.30
C ALA A 165 5.31 -9.33 11.55
N HIS A 166 5.87 -8.93 12.69
CA HIS A 166 7.23 -9.27 13.12
C HIS A 166 7.41 -10.77 13.35
N ARG A 167 6.40 -11.44 13.93
CA ARG A 167 6.39 -12.91 14.07
C ARG A 167 6.43 -13.63 12.72
N LEU A 168 5.89 -13.02 11.68
CA LEU A 168 5.85 -13.58 10.32
C LEU A 168 7.21 -13.43 9.63
N GLY A 169 7.90 -12.31 9.85
CA GLY A 169 9.24 -12.04 9.32
C GLY A 169 10.40 -12.81 9.97
N GLN A 170 10.20 -13.41 11.15
CA GLN A 170 11.24 -14.12 11.93
C GLN A 170 11.90 -15.32 11.24
N LYS A 171 11.41 -15.79 10.07
CA LYS A 171 11.98 -16.94 9.34
C LYS A 171 12.92 -16.56 8.18
N ARG A 172 13.32 -15.29 8.07
CA ARG A 172 14.30 -14.83 7.09
C ARG A 172 15.42 -14.08 7.78
#